data_AF-A0A1Y3P477-F1
#
_entry.id   AF-A0A1Y3P477-F1
#
_cell.length_a   1.000
_cell.length_b   1.000
_cell.length_c   1.000
_cell.angle_alpha   90.00
_cell.angle_beta   90.00
_cell.angle_gamma   90.00
#
_symmetry.space_group_name_H-M   'P 1'
#
loop_
_entity.id
_entity.type
_entity.pdbx_description
1 polymer ?
#
loop_
_entity_poly.entity_id
_entity_poly.type
_entity_poly.pdbx_seq_one_letter_code
_entity_poly.pdbx_strand_id
1 'polypeptide(L)'
;MTRNLVSTALLVALTGCQSLGDMGRSTADYIKEARNKPTPMERYLEDQRNPYKPLGTFDFSQDDSQSQACRRASYGRAVAPAAWEIVKRGSDAGNATCRHVLGTFYESGNGVAQDIGMARSLYIEAAKDDPYAYVELGRMKRDGIGEPTDPVKARDDFRLAGRAGVVALGGMMEQGQGGANDSHGALKLYIETTQKYGDAAWQAMRPLLSKGLELDAGQMQKYNRLWTEDLMRQQRYLLASSNVFEHIKGSGQTFTVTVGYQFKAGQPYPKKYLVKSCGDPVIDSLVVSALRGLRVDDPFLVPAGKDIPVIQAPIVLQPSAD
;
A
#
# COMPACT_ATOMS: atom_id res chain seq x y z
N MET A 1 37.97 50.44 4.90
CA MET A 1 38.27 49.20 4.17
C MET A 1 37.34 48.11 4.71
N THR A 2 36.02 48.18 4.52
CA THR A 2 35.31 47.66 3.33
C THR A 2 35.89 46.34 2.81
N ARG A 3 35.25 45.22 3.15
CA ARG A 3 35.11 44.05 2.25
C ARG A 3 34.19 42.95 2.81
N ASN A 4 33.08 42.74 2.09
CA ASN A 4 32.61 41.45 1.57
C ASN A 4 32.22 40.32 2.54
N LEU A 5 31.04 40.41 3.16
CA LEU A 5 30.30 39.21 3.58
C LEU A 5 28.77 39.27 3.32
N VAL A 6 28.24 40.39 2.80
CA VAL A 6 26.78 40.55 2.58
C VAL A 6 26.33 40.07 1.18
N SER A 7 27.24 39.89 0.22
CA SER A 7 26.85 39.60 -1.18
C SER A 7 26.68 38.12 -1.53
N THR A 8 27.09 37.17 -0.68
CA THR A 8 26.98 35.73 -0.98
C THR A 8 25.70 35.08 -0.46
N ALA A 9 24.97 35.73 0.45
CA ALA A 9 23.65 35.24 0.91
C ALA A 9 22.50 35.66 -0.01
N LEU A 10 22.71 36.63 -0.91
CA LEU A 10 21.68 37.14 -1.82
C LEU A 10 21.62 36.41 -3.17
N LEU A 11 22.62 35.56 -3.49
CA LEU A 11 22.70 34.88 -4.79
C LEU A 11 22.13 33.46 -4.83
N VAL A 12 21.79 32.85 -3.69
CA VAL A 12 21.18 31.50 -3.65
C VAL A 12 19.64 31.56 -3.61
N ALA A 13 19.06 32.76 -3.47
CA ALA A 13 17.61 32.96 -3.49
C ALA A 13 16.99 33.14 -4.90
N LEU A 14 17.79 33.09 -5.97
CA LEU A 14 17.33 33.38 -7.34
C LEU A 14 17.40 32.21 -8.34
N THR A 15 17.78 31.00 -7.90
CA THR A 15 17.74 29.79 -8.75
C THR A 15 16.65 28.83 -8.31
N GLY A 16 15.44 29.37 -8.12
CA GLY A 16 14.22 28.60 -7.99
C GLY A 16 13.15 29.29 -8.81
N CYS A 17 13.10 29.00 -10.11
CA CYS A 17 11.98 29.37 -10.98
C CYS A 17 10.68 28.86 -10.34
N GLN A 18 9.95 29.75 -9.67
CA GLN A 18 8.53 29.58 -9.44
C GLN A 18 7.78 30.18 -10.63
N SER A 19 6.90 29.34 -11.17
CA SER A 19 5.91 29.64 -12.19
C SER A 19 5.08 30.88 -11.85
N LEU A 20 4.64 31.57 -12.91
CA LEU A 20 3.70 32.70 -12.96
C LEU A 20 2.33 32.43 -12.26
N GLY A 21 2.31 32.30 -10.93
CA GLY A 21 1.08 32.05 -10.17
C GLY A 21 0.87 32.88 -8.90
N ASP A 22 1.92 33.44 -8.28
CA ASP A 22 1.80 34.13 -6.98
C ASP A 22 2.04 35.65 -7.11
N MET A 23 1.08 36.37 -7.67
CA MET A 23 1.03 37.84 -7.55
C MET A 23 0.35 38.21 -6.22
N GLY A 24 1.15 38.48 -5.18
CA GLY A 24 0.64 39.12 -3.97
C GLY A 24 1.44 38.93 -2.67
N ARG A 25 2.44 38.03 -2.63
CA ARG A 25 3.22 37.79 -1.41
C ARG A 25 4.54 38.54 -1.43
N SER A 26 4.79 39.33 -0.39
CA SER A 26 6.08 40.01 -0.24
C SER A 26 7.16 39.02 0.18
N THR A 27 8.42 39.35 -0.11
CA THR A 27 9.59 38.60 0.39
C THR A 27 9.59 38.49 1.92
N ALA A 28 9.01 39.47 2.62
CA ALA A 28 8.85 39.44 4.07
C ALA A 28 7.83 38.37 4.53
N ASP A 29 6.78 38.12 3.75
CA ASP A 29 5.81 37.05 4.03
C ASP A 29 6.44 35.66 3.87
N TYR A 30 7.28 35.48 2.84
CA TYR A 30 8.06 34.26 2.68
C TYR A 30 9.04 34.04 3.85
N ILE A 31 9.71 35.09 4.32
CA ILE A 31 10.65 35.01 5.46
C ILE A 31 9.90 34.73 6.78
N LYS A 32 8.72 35.33 6.97
CA LYS A 32 7.86 35.09 8.14
C LYS A 32 7.31 33.67 8.15
N GLU A 33 6.89 33.16 7.00
CA GLU A 33 6.42 31.78 6.82
C GLU A 33 7.56 30.78 7.02
N ALA A 34 8.77 31.08 6.53
CA ALA A 34 9.95 30.24 6.72
C ALA A 34 10.44 30.19 8.17
N ARG A 35 10.34 31.29 8.94
CA ARG A 35 10.66 31.31 10.38
C ARG A 35 9.68 30.51 11.23
N ASN A 36 8.42 30.41 10.81
CA ASN A 36 7.37 29.70 11.54
C ASN A 36 7.27 28.22 11.16
N LYS A 37 8.02 27.77 10.15
CA LYS A 37 8.07 26.35 9.79
C LYS A 37 9.15 25.67 10.64
N PRO A 38 8.84 24.55 11.32
CA PRO A 38 9.82 23.83 12.10
C PRO A 38 11.02 23.45 11.22
N THR A 39 12.21 23.60 11.76
CA THR A 39 13.47 23.20 11.11
C THR A 39 13.46 21.70 10.81
N PRO A 40 14.28 21.19 9.89
CA PRO A 40 14.39 19.76 9.64
C PRO A 40 14.69 18.93 10.90
N MET A 41 15.46 19.48 11.85
CA MET A 41 15.74 18.84 13.13
C MET A 41 14.55 18.88 14.09
N GLU A 42 13.84 20.01 14.20
CA GLU A 42 12.58 20.06 14.97
C GLU A 42 11.53 19.13 14.38
N ARG A 43 11.42 19.05 13.05
CA ARG A 43 10.56 18.10 12.35
C ARG A 43 10.92 16.65 12.65
N TYR A 44 12.21 16.34 12.75
CA TYR A 44 12.68 15.00 13.12
C TYR A 44 12.37 14.69 14.58
N LEU A 45 12.63 15.63 15.50
CA LEU A 45 12.32 15.48 16.92
C LEU A 45 10.80 15.40 17.18
N GLU A 46 9.99 16.10 16.41
CA GLU A 46 8.53 16.03 16.45
C GLU A 46 8.01 14.69 15.90
N ASP A 47 8.64 14.16 14.84
CA ASP A 47 8.38 12.80 14.30
C ASP A 47 8.74 11.70 15.33
N GLN A 48 9.80 11.91 16.12
CA GLN A 48 10.17 11.05 17.24
C GLN A 48 9.23 11.24 18.45
N ARG A 49 8.59 12.42 18.59
CA ARG A 49 7.64 12.73 19.67
C ARG A 49 6.22 12.25 19.38
N ASN A 50 5.85 12.03 18.11
CA ASN A 50 4.56 11.43 17.77
C ASN A 50 4.67 9.89 17.90
N PRO A 51 4.12 9.28 18.97
CA PRO A 51 4.28 7.86 19.23
C PRO A 51 3.44 6.98 18.30
N TYR A 52 2.47 7.58 17.59
CA TYR A 52 1.50 6.86 16.79
C TYR A 52 2.08 6.43 15.45
N LYS A 53 2.30 5.11 15.30
CA LYS A 53 2.68 4.46 14.05
C LYS A 53 1.58 3.44 13.70
N PRO A 54 0.65 3.79 12.79
CA PRO A 54 -0.43 2.87 12.42
C PRO A 54 0.17 1.60 11.81
N LEU A 55 -0.40 0.44 12.13
CA LEU A 55 0.12 -0.86 11.68
C LEU A 55 -0.28 -1.22 10.23
N GLY A 56 -0.93 -0.33 9.48
CA GLY A 56 -1.32 -0.65 8.10
C GLY A 56 -1.89 0.51 7.28
N THR A 57 -2.07 0.22 6.00
CA THR A 57 -2.82 1.04 5.04
C THR A 57 -4.28 0.61 5.03
N PHE A 58 -5.22 1.56 5.01
CA PHE A 58 -6.64 1.24 4.98
C PHE A 58 -7.08 0.63 3.64
N ASP A 59 -7.90 -0.43 3.70
CA ASP A 59 -8.69 -0.94 2.59
C ASP A 59 -9.98 -0.12 2.45
N PHE A 60 -9.95 0.85 1.54
CA PHE A 60 -11.09 1.75 1.29
C PHE A 60 -12.22 1.11 0.49
N SER A 61 -12.09 -0.14 0.02
CA SER A 61 -13.07 -0.75 -0.90
C SER A 61 -14.45 -0.96 -0.27
N GLN A 62 -14.52 -1.03 1.06
CA GLN A 62 -15.75 -1.21 1.82
C GLN A 62 -16.24 0.08 2.50
N ASP A 63 -15.48 1.17 2.40
CA ASP A 63 -15.83 2.41 3.08
C ASP A 63 -16.88 3.19 2.28
N ASP A 64 -17.94 3.64 2.96
CA ASP A 64 -18.82 4.68 2.46
C ASP A 64 -18.09 6.04 2.30
N SER A 65 -18.73 7.02 1.69
CA SER A 65 -18.10 8.32 1.42
C SER A 65 -17.65 9.07 2.68
N GLN A 66 -18.37 8.94 3.80
CA GLN A 66 -18.04 9.55 5.07
C GLN A 66 -16.85 8.83 5.73
N SER A 67 -16.87 7.50 5.74
CA SER A 67 -15.77 6.66 6.20
C SER A 67 -14.48 6.97 5.43
N GLN A 68 -14.55 7.09 4.10
CA GLN A 68 -13.41 7.50 3.28
C GLN A 68 -12.92 8.90 3.62
N ALA A 69 -13.82 9.87 3.85
CA ALA A 69 -13.45 11.22 4.24
C ALA A 69 -12.72 11.26 5.59
N CYS A 70 -13.20 10.49 6.57
CA CYS A 70 -12.58 10.36 7.88
C CYS A 70 -11.21 9.69 7.80
N ARG A 71 -11.07 8.57 7.07
CA ARG A 71 -9.75 7.95 6.86
C ARG A 71 -8.80 8.88 6.11
N ARG A 72 -9.27 9.63 5.11
CA ARG A 72 -8.43 10.63 4.41
C ARG A 72 -7.95 11.74 5.36
N ALA A 73 -8.78 12.13 6.32
CA ALA A 73 -8.43 13.13 7.32
C ALA A 73 -7.27 12.71 8.25
N SER A 74 -7.00 11.41 8.40
CA SER A 74 -5.89 10.91 9.24
C SER A 74 -4.52 10.87 8.55
N TYR A 75 -4.45 11.02 7.22
CA TYR A 75 -3.17 11.03 6.48
C TYR A 75 -2.44 12.39 6.51
N GLY A 76 -3.04 13.41 7.13
CA GLY A 76 -2.41 14.72 7.31
C GLY A 76 -1.40 14.72 8.46
N ARG A 77 -0.17 15.23 8.23
CA ARG A 77 0.87 15.36 9.25
C ARG A 77 0.45 16.24 10.44
N ALA A 78 -0.38 17.24 10.18
CA ALA A 78 -1.10 18.01 11.16
C ALA A 78 -2.58 17.97 10.77
N VAL A 79 -3.45 17.69 11.73
CA VAL A 79 -4.89 17.68 11.50
C VAL A 79 -5.35 19.13 11.34
N ALA A 80 -5.70 19.51 10.12
CA ALA A 80 -6.30 20.81 9.86
C ALA A 80 -7.63 20.92 10.65
N PRO A 81 -8.02 22.11 11.14
CA PRO A 81 -9.29 22.27 11.87
C PRO A 81 -10.50 21.68 11.12
N ALA A 82 -10.54 21.83 9.80
CA ALA A 82 -11.58 21.23 8.96
C ALA A 82 -11.57 19.69 8.99
N ALA A 83 -10.39 19.06 9.04
CA ALA A 83 -10.25 17.62 9.15
C ALA A 83 -10.75 17.10 10.50
N TRP A 84 -10.44 17.82 11.58
CA TRP A 84 -10.99 17.53 12.92
C TRP A 84 -12.53 17.61 12.92
N GLU A 85 -13.10 18.68 12.38
CA GLU A 85 -14.55 18.89 12.31
C GLU A 85 -15.28 17.83 11.48
N ILE A 86 -14.66 17.34 10.40
CA ILE A 86 -15.23 16.23 9.60
C ILE A 86 -15.29 14.96 10.44
N VAL A 87 -14.18 14.62 11.10
CA VAL A 87 -14.06 13.39 11.90
C VAL A 87 -14.96 13.46 13.13
N LYS A 88 -14.98 14.58 13.85
CA LYS A 88 -15.82 14.76 15.04
C LYS A 88 -17.30 14.63 14.70
N ARG A 89 -17.78 15.34 13.67
CA ARG A 89 -19.18 15.24 13.24
C ARG A 89 -19.55 13.84 12.77
N GLY A 90 -18.66 13.16 12.04
CA GLY A 90 -18.88 11.77 11.63
C GLY A 90 -18.98 10.81 12.82
N SER A 91 -18.09 10.96 13.80
CA SER A 91 -18.11 10.19 15.05
C SER A 91 -19.40 10.43 15.85
N ASP A 92 -19.83 11.68 15.96
CA ASP A 92 -21.07 12.07 16.67
C ASP A 92 -22.32 11.55 15.96
N ALA A 93 -22.27 11.44 14.62
CA ALA A 93 -23.30 10.80 13.81
C ALA A 93 -23.29 9.26 13.89
N GLY A 94 -22.40 8.66 14.70
CA GLY A 94 -22.35 7.22 14.93
C GLY A 94 -21.47 6.44 13.94
N ASN A 95 -20.74 7.11 13.04
CA ASN A 95 -19.84 6.41 12.11
C ASN A 95 -18.61 5.87 12.86
N ALA A 96 -18.48 4.53 12.90
CA ALA A 96 -17.42 3.86 13.62
C ALA A 96 -16.01 4.16 13.06
N THR A 97 -15.88 4.28 11.74
CA THR A 97 -14.61 4.67 11.09
C THR A 97 -14.16 6.06 11.56
N CYS A 98 -15.08 7.03 11.58
CA CYS A 98 -14.79 8.36 12.09
C CYS A 98 -14.47 8.34 13.59
N ARG A 99 -15.17 7.52 14.39
CA ARG A 99 -14.88 7.35 15.82
C ARG A 99 -13.49 6.77 16.05
N HIS A 100 -13.11 5.75 15.30
CA HIS A 100 -11.76 5.21 15.30
C HIS A 100 -10.74 6.28 14.93
N VAL A 101 -10.94 7.02 13.84
CA VAL A 101 -10.02 8.09 13.44
C VAL A 101 -9.92 9.17 14.51
N LEU A 102 -11.02 9.54 15.17
CA LEU A 102 -11.01 10.48 16.29
C LEU A 102 -10.13 9.96 17.43
N GLY A 103 -10.17 8.66 17.71
CA GLY A 103 -9.25 8.02 18.66
C GLY A 103 -7.78 8.26 18.30
N THR A 104 -7.42 8.18 17.01
CA THR A 104 -6.04 8.43 16.56
C THR A 104 -5.61 9.88 16.76
N PHE A 105 -6.54 10.84 16.71
CA PHE A 105 -6.24 12.25 17.02
C PHE A 105 -5.92 12.43 18.51
N TYR A 106 -6.70 11.81 19.40
CA TYR A 106 -6.42 11.81 20.83
C TYR A 106 -5.15 11.04 21.20
N GLU A 107 -4.83 9.91 20.52
CA GLU A 107 -3.61 9.16 20.81
C GLU A 107 -2.35 9.93 20.40
N SER A 108 -2.39 10.56 19.22
CA SER A 108 -1.24 11.30 18.68
C SER A 108 -1.12 12.73 19.23
N GLY A 109 -2.20 13.30 19.81
CA GLY A 109 -2.26 14.71 20.16
C GLY A 109 -2.32 15.64 18.93
N ASN A 110 -2.78 15.13 17.78
CA ASN A 110 -2.86 15.90 16.55
C ASN A 110 -4.15 16.72 16.50
N GLY A 111 -4.02 18.04 16.62
CA GLY A 111 -5.15 18.98 16.60
C GLY A 111 -5.97 19.00 17.90
N VAL A 112 -5.64 18.14 18.87
CA VAL A 112 -6.23 18.05 20.21
C VAL A 112 -5.14 17.75 21.23
N ALA A 113 -5.38 18.03 22.52
CA ALA A 113 -4.48 17.55 23.56
C ALA A 113 -4.43 16.02 23.56
N GLN A 114 -3.23 15.45 23.72
CA GLN A 114 -3.06 14.00 23.78
C GLN A 114 -3.80 13.43 25.00
N ASP A 115 -4.60 12.40 24.77
CA ASP A 115 -5.34 11.68 25.79
C ASP A 115 -5.47 10.20 25.39
N ILE A 116 -4.57 9.38 25.94
CA ILE A 116 -4.52 7.94 25.64
C ILE A 116 -5.76 7.20 26.18
N GLY A 117 -6.34 7.67 27.29
CA GLY A 117 -7.54 7.07 27.87
C GLY A 117 -8.76 7.29 26.98
N MET A 118 -8.93 8.52 26.49
CA MET A 118 -9.96 8.86 25.52
C MET A 118 -9.78 8.11 24.21
N ALA A 119 -8.56 8.06 23.67
CA ALA A 119 -8.25 7.31 22.45
C ALA A 119 -8.69 5.85 22.57
N ARG A 120 -8.32 5.19 23.68
CA ARG A 120 -8.70 3.82 23.97
C ARG A 120 -10.21 3.62 24.01
N SER A 121 -10.95 4.50 24.68
CA SER A 121 -12.42 4.42 24.76
C SER A 121 -13.03 4.47 23.36
N LEU A 122 -12.58 5.41 22.54
CA LEU A 122 -13.04 5.58 21.16
C LEU A 122 -12.74 4.34 20.31
N TYR A 123 -11.57 3.72 20.48
CA TYR A 123 -11.25 2.47 19.81
C TYR A 123 -12.17 1.31 20.24
N ILE A 124 -12.41 1.15 21.55
CA ILE A 124 -13.33 0.11 22.06
C ILE A 124 -14.73 0.28 21.48
N GLU A 125 -15.22 1.52 21.44
CA GLU A 125 -16.53 1.85 20.89
C GLU A 125 -16.62 1.65 19.38
N ALA A 126 -15.52 1.83 18.64
CA ALA A 126 -15.48 1.66 17.19
C ALA A 126 -15.24 0.20 16.76
N ALA A 127 -14.56 -0.60 17.58
CA ALA A 127 -14.03 -1.90 17.19
C ALA A 127 -15.07 -2.89 16.66
N LYS A 128 -16.32 -2.81 17.12
CA LYS A 128 -17.40 -3.69 16.64
C LYS A 128 -17.68 -3.54 15.14
N ASP A 129 -17.53 -2.33 14.61
CA ASP A 129 -17.93 -1.98 13.25
C ASP A 129 -16.75 -1.50 12.37
N ASP A 130 -15.64 -1.03 12.97
CA ASP A 130 -14.38 -0.75 12.28
C ASP A 130 -13.26 -1.69 12.77
N PRO A 131 -12.93 -2.76 12.01
CA PRO A 131 -11.89 -3.72 12.39
C PRO A 131 -10.50 -3.12 12.62
N TYR A 132 -10.21 -1.94 12.04
CA TYR A 132 -8.94 -1.25 12.28
C TYR A 132 -8.80 -0.76 13.73
N ALA A 133 -9.91 -0.49 14.44
CA ALA A 133 -9.82 -0.14 15.86
C ALA A 133 -9.38 -1.33 16.73
N TYR A 134 -9.70 -2.57 16.34
CA TYR A 134 -9.11 -3.74 16.98
C TYR A 134 -7.59 -3.84 16.73
N VAL A 135 -7.10 -3.40 15.57
CA VAL A 135 -5.65 -3.32 15.31
C VAL A 135 -5.00 -2.34 16.29
N GLU A 136 -5.59 -1.18 16.51
CA GLU A 136 -5.05 -0.21 17.47
C GLU A 136 -5.11 -0.73 18.91
N LEU A 137 -6.21 -1.36 19.32
CA LEU A 137 -6.31 -2.00 20.65
C LEU A 137 -5.28 -3.12 20.83
N GLY A 138 -5.05 -3.94 19.81
CA GLY A 138 -4.02 -4.98 19.82
C GLY A 138 -2.62 -4.39 19.92
N ARG A 139 -2.34 -3.30 19.17
CA ARG A 139 -1.07 -2.58 19.26
C ARG A 139 -0.84 -2.01 20.66
N MET A 140 -1.85 -1.35 21.23
CA MET A 140 -1.74 -0.78 22.58
C MET A 140 -1.40 -1.86 23.61
N LYS A 141 -2.03 -3.03 23.54
CA LYS A 141 -1.72 -4.17 24.42
C LYS A 141 -0.35 -4.79 24.15
N ARG A 142 0.07 -4.89 22.90
CA ARG A 142 1.40 -5.43 22.55
C ARG A 142 2.52 -4.52 23.05
N ASP A 143 2.35 -3.20 22.87
CA ASP A 143 3.40 -2.20 23.09
C ASP A 143 3.32 -1.53 24.48
N GLY A 144 2.25 -1.78 25.24
CA GLY A 144 2.08 -1.26 26.60
C GLY A 144 1.67 0.21 26.65
N ILE A 145 0.80 0.64 25.72
CA ILE A 145 0.40 2.04 25.56
C ILE A 145 -0.90 2.27 26.34
N GLY A 146 -0.82 3.08 27.40
CA GLY A 146 -1.96 3.36 28.28
C GLY A 146 -2.38 2.19 29.17
N GLU A 147 -1.69 1.05 29.08
CA GLU A 147 -1.86 -0.13 29.92
C GLU A 147 -0.59 -1.00 29.94
N PRO A 148 -0.42 -1.92 30.91
CA PRO A 148 0.65 -2.91 30.86
C PRO A 148 0.58 -3.80 29.61
N THR A 149 1.73 -4.30 29.17
CA THR A 149 1.80 -5.21 28.02
C THR A 149 1.04 -6.52 28.28
N ASP A 150 0.22 -6.93 27.32
CA ASP A 150 -0.54 -8.18 27.33
C ASP A 150 -0.57 -8.77 25.91
N PRO A 151 0.51 -9.46 25.50
CA PRO A 151 0.63 -9.96 24.13
C PRO A 151 -0.36 -11.09 23.82
N VAL A 152 -0.94 -11.74 24.84
CA VAL A 152 -1.99 -12.75 24.64
C VAL A 152 -3.27 -12.05 24.16
N LYS A 153 -3.73 -11.02 24.90
CA LYS A 153 -4.90 -10.26 24.47
C LYS A 153 -4.66 -9.47 23.18
N ALA A 154 -3.43 -9.01 22.94
CA ALA A 154 -3.09 -8.38 21.66
C ALA A 154 -3.36 -9.30 20.47
N ARG A 155 -3.04 -10.60 20.58
CA ARG A 155 -3.38 -11.59 19.53
C ARG A 155 -4.87 -11.76 19.37
N ASP A 156 -5.63 -11.71 20.46
CA ASP A 156 -7.08 -11.82 20.41
C ASP A 156 -7.70 -10.62 19.68
N ASP A 157 -7.25 -9.40 19.97
CA ASP A 157 -7.69 -8.21 19.23
C ASP A 157 -7.28 -8.27 17.75
N PHE A 158 -6.03 -8.65 17.43
CA PHE A 158 -5.62 -8.78 16.03
C PHE A 158 -6.40 -9.87 15.28
N ARG A 159 -6.87 -10.91 15.98
CA ARG A 159 -7.77 -11.91 15.39
C ARG A 159 -9.16 -11.31 15.13
N LEU A 160 -9.70 -10.53 16.06
CA LEU A 160 -10.98 -9.82 15.90
C LEU A 160 -10.93 -8.77 14.78
N ALA A 161 -9.77 -8.16 14.54
CA ALA A 161 -9.55 -7.25 13.41
C ALA A 161 -9.63 -7.93 12.03
N GLY A 162 -9.68 -9.28 11.99
CA GLY A 162 -9.75 -10.04 10.75
C GLY A 162 -8.62 -9.66 9.80
N ARG A 163 -8.95 -9.35 8.53
CA ARG A 163 -7.97 -9.01 7.49
C ARG A 163 -7.06 -7.84 7.87
N ALA A 164 -7.56 -6.85 8.62
CA ALA A 164 -6.79 -5.69 9.04
C ALA A 164 -5.68 -6.06 10.03
N GLY A 165 -5.90 -7.09 10.86
CA GLY A 165 -4.94 -7.53 11.88
C GLY A 165 -4.00 -8.66 11.43
N VAL A 166 -4.18 -9.23 10.24
CA VAL A 166 -3.46 -10.45 9.83
C VAL A 166 -1.94 -10.30 9.84
N VAL A 167 -1.41 -9.17 9.36
CA VAL A 167 0.05 -8.94 9.36
C VAL A 167 0.59 -8.83 10.78
N ALA A 168 -0.14 -8.15 11.68
CA ALA A 168 0.27 -8.01 13.06
C ALA A 168 0.19 -9.35 13.82
N LEU A 169 -0.90 -10.11 13.63
CA LEU A 169 -1.09 -11.43 14.24
C LEU A 169 -0.03 -12.41 13.75
N GLY A 170 0.18 -12.50 12.44
CA GLY A 170 1.20 -13.37 11.85
C GLY A 170 2.60 -13.01 12.35
N GLY A 171 2.94 -11.72 12.43
CA GLY A 171 4.22 -11.28 12.99
C GLY A 171 4.41 -11.68 14.46
N MET A 172 3.35 -11.66 15.27
CA MET A 172 3.40 -12.17 16.65
C MET A 172 3.55 -13.70 16.70
N MET A 173 2.90 -14.43 15.80
CA MET A 173 3.05 -15.89 15.66
C MET A 173 4.48 -16.26 15.28
N GLU A 174 5.07 -15.56 14.31
CA GLU A 174 6.46 -15.76 13.87
C GLU A 174 7.49 -15.51 14.99
N GLN A 175 7.15 -14.65 15.95
CA GLN A 175 8.03 -14.27 17.07
C GLN A 175 7.72 -15.03 18.37
N GLY A 176 6.63 -15.80 18.42
CA GLY A 176 6.16 -16.43 19.66
C GLY A 176 5.75 -15.42 20.74
N GLN A 177 5.29 -14.23 20.36
CA GLN A 177 4.77 -13.26 21.31
C GLN A 177 3.35 -13.66 21.72
N GLY A 178 3.07 -13.78 23.02
CA GLY A 178 1.72 -14.12 23.51
C GLY A 178 1.25 -15.53 23.15
N GLY A 179 2.17 -16.45 22.83
CA GLY A 179 1.88 -17.85 22.52
C GLY A 179 3.12 -18.57 21.97
N ALA A 180 2.96 -19.79 21.46
CA ALA A 180 4.06 -20.50 20.82
C ALA A 180 4.49 -19.80 19.51
N ASN A 181 5.77 -19.98 19.16
CA ASN A 181 6.27 -19.66 17.83
C ASN A 181 5.60 -20.59 16.80
N ASP A 182 4.99 -20.00 15.76
CA ASP A 182 4.25 -20.73 14.74
C ASP A 182 4.36 -20.05 13.37
N SER A 183 5.55 -20.11 12.77
CA SER A 183 5.78 -19.56 11.42
C SER A 183 4.96 -20.27 10.32
N HIS A 184 4.66 -21.57 10.46
CA HIS A 184 3.82 -22.29 9.49
C HIS A 184 2.36 -21.83 9.57
N GLY A 185 1.82 -21.64 10.78
CA GLY A 185 0.50 -21.04 10.98
C GLY A 185 0.43 -19.61 10.48
N ALA A 186 1.49 -18.80 10.66
CA ALA A 186 1.57 -17.45 10.11
C ALA A 186 1.54 -17.46 8.57
N LEU A 187 2.33 -18.33 7.94
CA LEU A 187 2.32 -18.50 6.48
C LEU A 187 0.93 -18.89 5.97
N LYS A 188 0.29 -19.86 6.64
CA LYS A 188 -1.09 -20.28 6.35
C LYS A 188 -2.07 -19.11 6.45
N LEU A 189 -2.00 -18.34 7.54
CA LEU A 189 -2.83 -17.15 7.75
C LEU A 189 -2.66 -16.13 6.62
N TYR A 190 -1.42 -15.86 6.21
CA TYR A 190 -1.14 -14.93 5.12
C TYR A 190 -1.70 -15.42 3.77
N ILE A 191 -1.46 -16.68 3.40
CA ILE A 191 -1.93 -17.21 2.11
C ILE A 191 -3.45 -17.37 2.07
N GLU A 192 -4.11 -17.66 3.19
CA GLU A 192 -5.57 -17.70 3.26
C GLU A 192 -6.20 -16.32 3.16
N THR A 193 -5.51 -15.29 3.66
CA THR A 193 -6.04 -13.91 3.71
C THR A 193 -5.73 -13.08 2.48
N THR A 194 -4.60 -13.32 1.80
CA THR A 194 -4.24 -12.56 0.62
C THR A 194 -5.33 -12.67 -0.45
N GLN A 195 -5.66 -11.53 -1.04
CA GLN A 195 -6.69 -11.40 -2.09
C GLN A 195 -6.08 -11.02 -3.44
N LYS A 196 -4.90 -10.41 -3.44
CA LYS A 196 -4.21 -10.01 -4.68
C LYS A 196 -2.71 -10.05 -4.50
N TYR A 197 -2.01 -10.32 -5.60
CA TYR A 197 -0.56 -10.18 -5.66
C TYR A 197 -0.10 -8.83 -5.10
N GLY A 198 0.87 -8.88 -4.19
CA GLY A 198 1.50 -7.70 -3.60
C GLY A 198 0.72 -6.99 -2.50
N ASP A 199 -0.45 -7.48 -2.06
CA ASP A 199 -1.10 -6.95 -0.85
C ASP A 199 -0.29 -7.19 0.44
N ALA A 200 -0.72 -6.60 1.55
CA ALA A 200 0.07 -6.65 2.79
C ALA A 200 0.35 -8.09 3.29
N ALA A 201 -0.63 -9.00 3.15
CA ALA A 201 -0.45 -10.40 3.50
C ALA A 201 0.50 -11.12 2.53
N TRP A 202 0.41 -10.83 1.23
CA TRP A 202 1.38 -11.29 0.22
C TRP A 202 2.81 -10.81 0.54
N GLN A 203 2.99 -9.56 0.94
CA GLN A 203 4.30 -9.06 1.35
C GLN A 203 4.81 -9.78 2.60
N ALA A 204 3.94 -10.05 3.57
CA ALA A 204 4.30 -10.70 4.82
C ALA A 204 4.69 -12.18 4.66
N MET A 205 4.20 -12.90 3.63
CA MET A 205 4.62 -14.28 3.37
C MET A 205 6.00 -14.40 2.70
N ARG A 206 6.46 -13.39 1.96
CA ARG A 206 7.73 -13.45 1.20
C ARG A 206 8.94 -13.88 2.06
N PRO A 207 9.15 -13.32 3.27
CA PRO A 207 10.27 -13.73 4.11
C PRO A 207 10.17 -15.17 4.63
N LEU A 208 8.97 -15.72 4.76
CA LEU A 208 8.76 -17.10 5.19
C LEU A 208 9.07 -18.08 4.07
N LEU A 209 8.60 -17.78 2.86
CA LEU A 209 8.91 -18.57 1.66
C LEU A 209 10.41 -18.54 1.35
N SER A 210 11.07 -17.39 1.51
CA SER A 210 12.53 -17.27 1.27
C SER A 210 13.36 -18.03 2.31
N LYS A 211 12.85 -18.24 3.53
CA LYS A 211 13.43 -19.11 4.55
C LYS A 211 13.18 -20.60 4.29
N GLY A 212 12.46 -20.95 3.23
CA GLY A 212 12.21 -22.34 2.81
C GLY A 212 10.94 -22.95 3.40
N LEU A 213 10.03 -22.16 4.00
CA LEU A 213 8.73 -22.69 4.39
C LEU A 213 7.92 -22.98 3.12
N GLU A 214 7.33 -24.18 3.07
CA GLU A 214 6.57 -24.64 1.92
C GLU A 214 5.07 -24.41 2.10
N LEU A 215 4.39 -24.12 0.98
CA LEU A 215 2.93 -24.11 0.89
C LEU A 215 2.44 -25.50 0.53
N ASP A 216 1.29 -25.90 1.08
CA ASP A 216 0.61 -27.10 0.60
C ASP A 216 0.10 -26.91 -0.85
N ALA A 217 -0.34 -28.00 -1.48
CA ALA A 217 -0.77 -27.96 -2.88
C ALA A 217 -1.91 -26.96 -3.16
N GLY A 218 -2.87 -26.82 -2.24
CA GLY A 218 -4.00 -25.90 -2.40
C GLY A 218 -3.58 -24.44 -2.21
N GLN A 219 -2.73 -24.19 -1.21
CA GLN A 219 -2.12 -22.88 -0.97
C GLN A 219 -1.25 -22.43 -2.14
N MET A 220 -0.42 -23.32 -2.69
CA MET A 220 0.41 -23.07 -3.86
C MET A 220 -0.45 -22.76 -5.10
N GLN A 221 -1.55 -23.49 -5.29
CA GLN A 221 -2.50 -23.21 -6.37
C GLN A 221 -3.11 -21.81 -6.24
N LYS A 222 -3.55 -21.43 -5.03
CA LYS A 222 -4.06 -20.08 -4.77
C LYS A 222 -3.00 -19.01 -5.05
N TYR A 223 -1.79 -19.21 -4.54
CA TYR A 223 -0.66 -18.32 -4.76
C TYR A 223 -0.42 -18.09 -6.26
N ASN A 224 -0.27 -19.18 -7.03
CA ASN A 224 0.03 -19.12 -8.46
C ASN A 224 -1.11 -18.52 -9.27
N ARG A 225 -2.37 -18.71 -8.84
CA ARG A 225 -3.53 -18.04 -9.45
C ARG A 225 -3.43 -16.52 -9.29
N LEU A 226 -3.25 -16.01 -8.07
CA LEU A 226 -3.15 -14.56 -7.81
C LEU A 226 -1.94 -13.93 -8.52
N TRP A 227 -0.82 -14.66 -8.52
CA TRP A 227 0.38 -14.28 -9.26
C TRP A 227 0.10 -14.16 -10.77
N THR A 228 -0.64 -15.12 -11.34
CA THR A 228 -0.94 -15.13 -12.78
C THR A 228 -1.96 -14.06 -13.16
N GLU A 229 -2.93 -13.79 -12.29
CA GLU A 229 -3.87 -12.67 -12.44
C GLU A 229 -3.13 -11.32 -12.52
N ASP A 230 -2.10 -11.12 -11.69
CA ASP A 230 -1.24 -9.93 -11.78
C ASP A 230 -0.40 -9.89 -13.06
N LEU A 231 0.22 -10.99 -13.46
CA LEU A 231 0.92 -11.10 -14.74
C LEU A 231 0.02 -10.62 -15.90
N MET A 232 -1.23 -11.10 -15.93
CA MET A 232 -2.21 -10.69 -16.95
C MET A 232 -2.64 -9.22 -16.80
N ARG A 233 -2.74 -8.70 -15.58
CA ARG A 233 -3.01 -7.27 -15.33
C ARG A 233 -1.89 -6.38 -15.86
N GLN A 234 -0.64 -6.70 -15.55
CA GLN A 234 0.53 -5.97 -16.04
C GLN A 234 0.65 -6.05 -17.57
N GLN A 235 0.39 -7.22 -18.16
CA GLN A 235 0.32 -7.39 -19.61
C GLN A 235 -0.68 -6.42 -20.24
N ARG A 236 -1.93 -6.39 -19.74
CA ARG A 236 -2.96 -5.48 -20.26
C ARG A 236 -2.56 -4.02 -20.11
N TYR A 237 -1.99 -3.63 -18.97
CA TYR A 237 -1.53 -2.28 -18.73
C TYR A 237 -0.45 -1.85 -19.74
N LEU A 238 0.56 -2.69 -19.96
CA LEU A 238 1.64 -2.40 -20.92
C LEU A 238 1.13 -2.29 -22.35
N LEU A 239 0.21 -3.18 -22.77
CA LEU A 239 -0.40 -3.13 -24.09
C LEU A 239 -1.23 -1.85 -24.28
N ALA A 240 -2.02 -1.47 -23.28
CA ALA A 240 -2.81 -0.23 -23.33
C ALA A 240 -1.93 1.03 -23.40
N SER A 241 -0.73 1.00 -22.82
CA SER A 241 0.25 2.10 -22.91
C SER A 241 1.14 2.08 -24.16
N SER A 242 0.93 1.12 -25.06
CA SER A 242 1.74 0.94 -26.27
C SER A 242 1.03 1.46 -27.51
N ASN A 243 1.75 1.50 -28.64
CA ASN A 243 1.20 1.86 -29.95
C ASN A 243 0.44 0.72 -30.66
N VAL A 244 0.21 -0.44 -30.01
CA VAL A 244 -0.54 -1.56 -30.58
C VAL A 244 -1.96 -1.11 -30.99
N PHE A 245 -2.64 -0.36 -30.12
CA PHE A 245 -4.02 0.09 -30.37
C PHE A 245 -4.10 1.18 -31.44
N GLU A 246 -3.07 2.02 -31.58
CA GLU A 246 -2.98 2.99 -32.69
C GLU A 246 -2.87 2.29 -34.05
N HIS A 247 -2.15 1.16 -34.12
CA HIS A 247 -1.96 0.43 -35.37
C HIS A 247 -3.23 -0.28 -35.86
N ILE A 248 -4.08 -0.74 -34.93
CA ILE A 248 -5.34 -1.42 -35.28
C ILE A 248 -6.52 -0.45 -35.38
N LYS A 249 -6.32 0.83 -35.06
CA LYS A 249 -7.37 1.84 -35.07
C LYS A 249 -7.97 1.95 -36.48
N GLY A 250 -9.29 1.95 -36.58
CA GLY A 250 -10.01 2.04 -37.86
C GLY A 250 -10.00 0.76 -38.72
N SER A 251 -9.35 -0.33 -38.28
CA SER A 251 -9.38 -1.61 -39.00
C SER A 251 -10.75 -2.29 -38.99
N GLY A 252 -11.56 -2.04 -37.95
CA GLY A 252 -12.81 -2.76 -37.70
C GLY A 252 -12.64 -4.25 -37.40
N GLN A 253 -11.41 -4.76 -37.37
CA GLN A 253 -11.09 -6.17 -37.21
C GLN A 253 -10.61 -6.47 -35.78
N THR A 254 -11.07 -7.59 -35.22
CA THR A 254 -10.52 -8.13 -33.97
C THR A 254 -9.34 -9.04 -34.27
N PHE A 255 -8.22 -8.82 -33.59
CA PHE A 255 -7.02 -9.66 -33.71
C PHE A 255 -6.84 -10.49 -32.43
N THR A 256 -6.33 -11.72 -32.58
CA THR A 256 -5.99 -12.57 -31.43
C THR A 256 -4.55 -13.06 -31.56
N VAL A 257 -3.69 -12.60 -30.66
CA VAL A 257 -2.27 -12.98 -30.58
C VAL A 257 -2.09 -13.86 -29.34
N THR A 258 -1.44 -15.02 -29.45
CA THR A 258 -1.09 -15.80 -28.25
C THR A 258 0.38 -15.62 -27.92
N VAL A 259 0.67 -15.13 -26.70
CA VAL A 259 2.04 -14.94 -26.20
C VAL A 259 2.35 -15.98 -25.14
N GLY A 260 3.53 -16.58 -25.25
CA GLY A 260 4.11 -17.49 -24.26
C GLY A 260 5.05 -16.74 -23.32
N TYR A 261 4.96 -17.04 -22.04
CA TYR A 261 5.83 -16.54 -20.98
C TYR A 261 6.57 -17.73 -20.37
N GLN A 262 7.87 -17.81 -20.64
CA GLN A 262 8.74 -18.83 -20.07
C GLN A 262 9.59 -18.22 -18.97
N PHE A 263 9.37 -18.66 -17.74
CA PHE A 263 10.12 -18.25 -16.58
C PHE A 263 11.26 -19.24 -16.30
N LYS A 264 12.33 -18.73 -15.73
CA LYS A 264 13.40 -19.53 -15.13
C LYS A 264 13.37 -19.30 -13.62
N ALA A 265 13.68 -20.33 -12.85
CA ALA A 265 13.75 -20.22 -11.40
C ALA A 265 14.68 -19.05 -10.99
N GLY A 266 14.20 -18.19 -10.09
CA GLY A 266 14.92 -17.01 -9.61
C GLY A 266 15.02 -15.84 -10.59
N GLN A 267 14.43 -15.91 -11.80
CA GLN A 267 14.44 -14.80 -12.75
C GLN A 267 13.08 -14.09 -12.81
N PRO A 268 13.02 -12.78 -12.53
CA PRO A 268 11.75 -12.05 -12.54
C PRO A 268 11.26 -11.70 -13.96
N TYR A 269 12.15 -11.80 -14.96
CA TYR A 269 11.84 -11.49 -16.35
C TYR A 269 11.55 -12.77 -17.13
N PRO A 270 10.31 -12.98 -17.61
CA PRO A 270 10.05 -14.10 -18.49
C PRO A 270 10.66 -13.85 -19.88
N LYS A 271 11.11 -14.93 -20.52
CA LYS A 271 11.27 -14.92 -21.97
C LYS A 271 9.87 -14.89 -22.58
N LYS A 272 9.58 -13.85 -23.37
CA LYS A 272 8.31 -13.68 -24.09
C LYS A 272 8.51 -14.04 -25.55
N TYR A 273 7.56 -14.75 -26.14
CA TYR A 273 7.59 -15.10 -27.55
C TYR A 273 6.18 -15.36 -28.09
N LEU A 274 6.04 -15.21 -29.41
CA LEU A 274 4.81 -15.50 -30.11
C LEU A 274 4.58 -17.02 -30.14
N VAL A 275 3.43 -17.45 -29.61
CA VAL A 275 2.96 -18.84 -29.68
C VAL A 275 2.02 -19.02 -30.87
N LYS A 276 1.12 -18.04 -31.09
CA LYS A 276 0.18 -18.04 -32.23
C LYS A 276 0.03 -16.61 -32.77
N SER A 277 0.32 -16.45 -34.05
CA SER A 277 0.17 -15.21 -34.81
C SER A 277 -1.31 -14.81 -34.97
N CYS A 278 -1.59 -13.51 -35.02
CA CYS A 278 -2.89 -13.00 -35.45
C CYS A 278 -3.05 -12.88 -36.98
N GLY A 279 -2.04 -13.26 -37.76
CA GLY A 279 -2.00 -13.14 -39.22
C GLY A 279 -1.40 -11.83 -39.74
N ASP A 280 -1.04 -10.90 -38.85
CA ASP A 280 -0.37 -9.64 -39.19
C ASP A 280 1.00 -9.55 -38.47
N PRO A 281 2.13 -9.58 -39.18
CA PRO A 281 3.46 -9.60 -38.58
C PRO A 281 3.83 -8.29 -37.88
N VAL A 282 3.21 -7.17 -38.25
CA VAL A 282 3.44 -5.88 -37.59
C VAL A 282 2.74 -5.89 -36.23
N ILE A 283 1.48 -6.31 -36.17
CA ILE A 283 0.73 -6.44 -34.91
C ILE A 283 1.43 -7.41 -33.96
N ASP A 284 1.84 -8.59 -34.46
CA ASP A 284 2.56 -9.60 -33.66
C ASP A 284 3.84 -9.02 -33.04
N SER A 285 4.63 -8.29 -33.83
CA SER A 285 5.89 -7.66 -33.39
C SER A 285 5.64 -6.55 -32.36
N LEU A 286 4.62 -5.71 -32.57
CA LEU A 286 4.25 -4.64 -31.65
C LEU A 286 3.81 -5.22 -30.29
N VAL A 287 3.01 -6.28 -30.27
CA VAL A 287 2.58 -6.96 -29.03
C VAL A 287 3.77 -7.51 -28.25
N VAL A 288 4.66 -8.26 -28.90
CA VAL A 288 5.83 -8.83 -28.21
C VAL A 288 6.78 -7.72 -27.72
N SER A 289 6.95 -6.66 -28.50
CA SER A 289 7.77 -5.51 -28.12
C SER A 289 7.21 -4.73 -26.93
N ALA A 290 5.90 -4.48 -26.90
CA ALA A 290 5.21 -3.81 -25.80
C ALA A 290 5.41 -4.52 -24.45
N LEU A 291 5.55 -5.85 -24.48
CA LEU A 291 5.70 -6.69 -23.30
C LEU A 291 7.16 -6.87 -22.85
N ARG A 292 8.13 -6.21 -23.51
CA ARG A 292 9.56 -6.35 -23.18
C ARG A 292 9.85 -6.02 -21.72
N GLY A 293 9.23 -4.95 -21.19
CA GLY A 293 9.40 -4.47 -19.81
C GLY A 293 8.67 -5.28 -18.74
N LEU A 294 7.81 -6.24 -19.12
CA LEU A 294 7.03 -7.03 -18.17
C LEU A 294 7.94 -7.84 -17.24
N ARG A 295 7.70 -7.75 -15.93
CA ARG A 295 8.41 -8.50 -14.88
C ARG A 295 7.44 -8.92 -13.79
N VAL A 296 7.71 -10.06 -13.15
CA VAL A 296 7.03 -10.47 -11.92
C VAL A 296 8.10 -10.88 -10.92
N ASP A 297 8.15 -10.17 -9.80
CA ASP A 297 9.29 -10.25 -8.88
C ASP A 297 9.32 -11.53 -8.08
N ASP A 298 8.15 -12.00 -7.65
CA ASP A 298 8.06 -13.27 -6.94
C ASP A 298 8.11 -14.45 -7.91
N PRO A 299 8.67 -15.60 -7.50
CA PRO A 299 8.71 -16.78 -8.34
C PRO A 299 7.32 -17.39 -8.50
N PHE A 300 7.08 -18.01 -9.66
CA PHE A 300 6.01 -19.00 -9.80
C PHE A 300 6.42 -20.26 -9.04
N LEU A 301 5.53 -20.78 -8.17
CA LEU A 301 5.84 -21.92 -7.33
C LEU A 301 5.50 -23.23 -8.06
N VAL A 302 6.38 -24.22 -7.94
CA VAL A 302 6.17 -25.57 -8.48
C VAL A 302 6.59 -26.61 -7.44
N PRO A 303 6.01 -27.82 -7.48
CA PRO A 303 6.50 -28.93 -6.66
C PRO A 303 7.99 -29.20 -6.93
N ALA A 304 8.70 -29.70 -5.92
CA ALA A 304 10.11 -30.01 -6.03
C ALA A 304 10.41 -30.90 -7.25
N GLY A 305 11.45 -30.52 -8.01
CA GLY A 305 11.88 -31.25 -9.21
C GLY A 305 10.98 -31.10 -10.43
N LYS A 306 9.98 -30.21 -10.41
CA LYS A 306 9.17 -29.87 -11.58
C LYS A 306 9.65 -28.58 -12.24
N ASP A 307 9.54 -28.53 -13.56
CA ASP A 307 9.81 -27.32 -14.34
C ASP A 307 8.65 -26.32 -14.22
N ILE A 308 8.98 -25.03 -14.31
CA ILE A 308 7.97 -23.97 -14.39
C ILE A 308 7.25 -24.10 -15.74
N PRO A 309 5.91 -24.21 -15.74
CA PRO A 309 5.17 -24.32 -16.99
C PRO A 309 5.29 -23.03 -17.82
N VAL A 310 5.28 -23.17 -19.14
CA VAL A 310 5.09 -22.02 -20.02
C VAL A 310 3.66 -21.53 -19.86
N ILE A 311 3.51 -20.27 -19.46
CA ILE A 311 2.19 -19.64 -19.36
C ILE A 311 1.85 -19.10 -20.75
N GLN A 312 0.72 -19.52 -21.31
CA GLN A 312 0.25 -19.04 -22.60
C GLN A 312 -0.97 -18.16 -22.39
N ALA A 313 -0.95 -16.96 -22.97
CA ALA A 313 -2.05 -16.01 -22.86
C ALA A 313 -2.54 -15.61 -24.25
N PRO A 314 -3.80 -15.93 -24.61
CA PRO A 314 -4.45 -15.31 -25.76
C PRO A 314 -4.79 -13.85 -25.42
N ILE A 315 -4.36 -12.96 -26.29
CA ILE A 315 -4.55 -11.51 -26.19
C ILE A 315 -5.52 -11.13 -27.30
N VAL A 316 -6.72 -10.69 -26.90
CA VAL A 316 -7.73 -10.19 -27.83
C VAL A 316 -7.56 -8.69 -27.96
N LEU A 317 -7.26 -8.23 -29.17
CA LEU A 317 -7.08 -6.83 -29.53
C LEU A 317 -8.32 -6.38 -30.31
N GLN A 318 -9.13 -5.56 -29.68
CA GLN A 318 -10.31 -4.95 -30.29
C GLN A 318 -10.04 -3.46 -30.51
N PRO A 319 -10.24 -2.93 -31.72
CA PRO A 319 -10.18 -1.49 -31.96
C PRO A 319 -11.31 -0.80 -31.18
N SER A 320 -11.03 0.36 -30.57
CA SER A 320 -12.08 1.16 -29.94
C SER A 320 -13.06 1.66 -31.00
N ALA A 321 -14.36 1.60 -30.70
CA ALA A 321 -15.32 2.44 -31.41
C ALA A 321 -15.04 3.89 -30.99
N ASP A 322 -14.78 4.76 -31.97
CA ASP A 322 -14.77 6.21 -31.74
C ASP A 322 -16.14 6.70 -31.26
#